data_AF-A0AAW4WX89-F1
#
_entry.id   AF-A0AAW4WX89-F1
#
_cell.length_a   1.000
_cell.length_b   1.000
_cell.length_c   1.000
_cell.angle_alpha   90.00
_cell.angle_beta   90.00
_cell.angle_gamma   90.00
#
_symmetry.space_group_name_H-M   'P 1'
#
loop_
_entity.id
_entity.type
_entity.pdbx_description
1 polymer ?
#
loop_
_entity_poly.entity_id
_entity_poly.type
_entity_poly.pdbx_seq_one_letter_code
_entity_poly.pdbx_strand_id
1 'polypeptide(L)' 'MDGLQPRKYSDRTAEVIDDEVLKLVETAHTEAWTIINDNREILDELVRQLLVKETLNEKELAEIFAPIKKA' A
#
# COMPACT_ATOMS: atom_id res chain seq x y z
N MET A 1 26.12 -19.48 -7.14
CA MET A 1 25.40 -18.37 -7.79
C MET A 1 24.36 -18.99 -8.70
N ASP A 2 23.21 -19.35 -8.14
CA ASP A 2 22.07 -19.89 -8.89
C ASP A 2 21.06 -18.76 -8.99
N GLY A 3 21.16 -17.96 -10.05
CA GLY A 3 20.41 -16.73 -10.17
C GLY A 3 20.38 -16.32 -11.63
N LEU A 4 19.20 -16.51 -12.23
CA LEU A 4 18.85 -16.19 -13.62
C LEU A 4 19.20 -17.29 -14.63
N GLN A 5 18.53 -18.45 -14.51
CA GLN A 5 18.29 -19.28 -15.69
C GLN A 5 17.56 -18.41 -16.74
N PRO A 6 18.02 -18.38 -18.01
CA PRO A 6 17.32 -17.65 -19.06
C PRO A 6 15.93 -18.25 -19.21
N ARG A 7 14.94 -17.44 -18.86
CA ARG A 7 13.52 -17.78 -18.93
C ARG A 7 13.19 -18.18 -20.37
N LYS A 8 12.93 -19.48 -20.60
CA LYS A 8 12.51 -20.02 -21.91
C LYS A 8 11.05 -19.67 -22.18
N TYR A 9 10.75 -18.41 -22.44
CA TYR A 9 9.43 -17.96 -22.91
C TYR A 9 9.61 -17.26 -24.26
N SER A 10 8.57 -17.27 -25.11
CA SER A 10 8.60 -16.49 -26.35
C SER A 10 8.58 -14.99 -26.04
N ASP A 11 9.16 -14.14 -26.91
CA ASP A 11 9.16 -12.68 -26.72
C ASP A 11 7.74 -12.13 -26.47
N ARG A 12 6.75 -12.67 -27.19
CA ARG A 12 5.32 -12.35 -27.00
C ARG A 12 4.81 -12.72 -25.60
N THR A 13 5.27 -13.82 -25.02
CA THR A 13 4.88 -14.22 -23.67
C THR A 13 5.52 -13.32 -22.62
N ALA A 14 6.76 -12.87 -22.84
CA ALA A 14 7.43 -11.93 -21.95
C ALA A 14 6.71 -10.57 -21.93
N GLU A 15 6.35 -10.04 -23.12
CA GLU A 15 5.57 -8.80 -23.26
C GLU A 15 4.25 -8.84 -22.48
N VAL A 16 3.49 -9.93 -22.61
CA VAL A 16 2.22 -10.10 -21.89
C VAL A 16 2.43 -10.16 -20.37
N ILE A 17 3.50 -10.79 -19.90
CA ILE A 17 3.81 -10.86 -18.47
C ILE A 17 4.15 -9.47 -17.93
N ASP A 18 4.98 -8.70 -18.63
CA ASP A 18 5.39 -7.37 -18.20
C ASP A 18 4.19 -6.40 -18.15
N ASP A 19 3.29 -6.47 -19.13
CA ASP A 19 2.04 -5.69 -19.15
C ASP A 19 1.12 -6.01 -17.96
N GLU A 20 0.95 -7.30 -17.62
CA GLU A 20 0.11 -7.70 -16.50
C GLU A 20 0.73 -7.33 -15.15
N VAL A 21 2.06 -7.41 -15.02
CA VAL A 21 2.77 -6.94 -13.83
C VAL A 21 2.60 -5.43 -13.66
N LEU A 22 2.71 -4.66 -14.73
CA LEU A 22 2.49 -3.21 -14.68
C LEU A 22 1.07 -2.88 -14.22
N LYS A 23 0.05 -3.49 -14.84
CA LYS A 23 -1.35 -3.30 -14.44
C LYS A 23 -1.61 -3.66 -12.99
N LEU A 24 -1.00 -4.75 -12.50
CA LEU A 24 -1.14 -5.16 -11.11
C LEU A 24 -0.58 -4.10 -10.16
N VAL A 25 0.61 -3.58 -10.45
CA VAL A 25 1.25 -2.53 -9.65
C VAL A 25 0.43 -1.24 -9.69
N GLU A 26 -0.05 -0.82 -10.86
CA GLU A 26 -0.90 0.37 -11.01
C GLU A 26 -2.22 0.24 -10.25
N THR A 27 -2.85 -0.94 -10.31
CA THR A 27 -4.09 -1.22 -9.57
C THR A 27 -3.85 -1.15 -8.06
N ALA A 28 -2.82 -1.84 -7.56
CA ALA A 28 -2.46 -1.82 -6.15
C ALA A 28 -2.10 -0.41 -5.66
N HIS A 29 -1.40 0.38 -6.49
CA HIS A 29 -1.08 1.77 -6.18
C HIS A 29 -2.33 2.65 -6.11
N THR A 30 -3.25 2.51 -7.06
CA THR A 30 -4.51 3.26 -7.09
C THR A 30 -5.39 2.91 -5.89
N GLU A 31 -5.46 1.63 -5.53
CA GLU A 31 -6.18 1.13 -4.37
C GLU A 31 -5.58 1.70 -3.07
N ALA A 32 -4.27 1.62 -2.90
CA ALA A 32 -3.57 2.20 -1.75
C ALA A 32 -3.82 3.71 -1.65
N TRP A 33 -3.74 4.44 -2.77
CA TRP A 33 -4.03 5.86 -2.82
C TRP A 33 -5.47 6.17 -2.37
N THR A 34 -6.43 5.37 -2.84
CA THR A 34 -7.85 5.51 -2.47
C THR A 34 -8.05 5.26 -0.97
N ILE A 35 -7.48 4.18 -0.42
CA ILE A 35 -7.54 3.86 1.01
C ILE A 35 -6.96 4.99 1.87
N ILE A 36 -5.81 5.54 1.48
CA ILE A 36 -5.18 6.66 2.19
C ILE A 36 -6.06 7.91 2.15
N ASN A 37 -6.64 8.21 0.99
CA ASN A 37 -7.47 9.38 0.81
C ASN A 37 -8.81 9.28 1.57
N ASP A 38 -9.46 8.12 1.53
CA ASP A 38 -10.73 7.85 2.22
C ASP A 38 -10.58 7.87 3.74
N ASN A 39 -9.38 7.57 4.24
CA ASN A 39 -9.04 7.56 5.65
C ASN A 39 -8.16 8.77 6.06
N ARG A 40 -8.12 9.83 5.23
CA ARG A 40 -7.26 10.99 5.48
C ARG A 40 -7.54 11.67 6.81
N GLU A 41 -8.81 11.76 7.20
CA GLU A 41 -9.20 12.35 8.49
C GLU A 41 -8.61 11.59 9.69
N ILE A 42 -8.46 10.27 9.58
CA ILE A 42 -7.86 9.41 10.62
C ILE A 42 -6.35 9.69 10.71
N LEU A 43 -5.68 9.85 9.58
CA LEU A 43 -4.27 10.21 9.54
C LEU A 43 -4.04 11.63 10.11
N ASP A 44 -4.94 12.57 9.85
CA ASP A 44 -4.86 13.92 10.41
C ASP A 44 -5.11 13.90 11.94
N GLU A 45 -5.99 13.04 12.44
CA GLU A 45 -6.15 12.78 13.88
C GLU A 45 -4.88 12.21 14.50
N LEU A 46 -4.27 11.22 13.85
CA LEU A 46 -3.01 10.63 14.29
C LEU A 46 -1.92 11.69 14.45
N VAL A 47 -1.76 12.55 13.45
CA VAL A 47 -0.79 13.66 13.47
C VAL A 47 -1.10 14.63 14.62
N ARG A 48 -2.37 14.99 14.81
CA ARG A 48 -2.76 15.91 15.89
C ARG A 48 -2.42 15.35 17.26
N GLN A 49 -2.65 14.05 17.49
CA GLN A 49 -2.30 13.44 18.77
C GLN A 49 -0.78 13.31 18.96
N LEU A 50 -0.03 13.00 17.90
CA LEU A 50 1.44 13.01 17.95
C LEU A 50 2.01 14.40 18.25
N LEU A 51 1.39 15.47 17.75
CA LEU A 51 1.81 16.84 18.08
C LEU A 51 1.60 17.19 19.56
N VAL A 52 0.62 16.57 20.22
CA VAL A 52 0.31 16.84 21.64
C VAL A 52 1.09 15.93 22.58
N LYS A 53 1.23 14.64 22.24
CA LYS A 53 1.80 13.61 23.11
C LYS A 53 3.24 13.23 22.76
N GLU A 54 3.75 13.68 21.61
CA GLU A 54 5.05 13.34 20.99
C GLU A 54 5.21 11.86 20.59
N THR A 55 4.54 10.95 21.30
CA THR A 55 4.53 9.51 21.06
C THR A 55 3.14 8.95 21.34
N LEU A 56 2.79 7.86 20.65
CA LEU A 56 1.55 7.12 20.86
C LEU A 56 1.88 5.65 21.14
N ASN A 57 1.17 5.06 22.09
CA ASN A 57 1.25 3.63 22.34
C ASN A 57 0.23 2.84 21.49
N GLU A 58 0.33 1.52 21.53
CA GLU A 58 -0.51 0.62 20.74
C GLU A 58 -2.02 0.80 20.99
N LYS A 59 -2.43 1.07 22.23
CA LYS A 59 -3.86 1.24 22.58
C LYS A 59 -4.42 2.52 21.98
N GLU A 60 -3.67 3.61 22.10
CA GLU A 60 -4.05 4.90 21.53
C GLU A 60 -4.10 4.83 20.00
N LEU A 61 -3.16 4.11 19.40
CA LEU A 61 -3.14 3.87 17.97
C LEU A 61 -4.39 3.09 17.52
N ALA A 62 -4.76 2.04 18.25
CA ALA A 62 -5.96 1.25 17.98
C ALA A 62 -7.25 2.07 18.07
N GLU A 63 -7.33 3.01 19.02
CA GLU A 63 -8.47 3.94 19.12
C GLU A 63 -8.56 4.87 17.91
N ILE A 64 -7.41 5.42 17.47
CA ILE A 64 -7.36 6.33 16.31
C ILE A 64 -7.75 5.59 15.03
N PHE A 65 -7.28 4.36 14.84
CA PHE A 65 -7.61 3.55 13.65
C PHE A 65 -8.94 2.79 13.75
N ALA A 66 -9.67 2.88 14.86
CA ALA A 66 -10.96 2.20 15.00
C ALA A 66 -11.99 2.52 13.88
N PRO A 67 -12.10 3.75 13.35
CA PRO A 67 -13.03 4.07 12.27
C PRO A 67 -12.47 3.80 10.86
N ILE A 68 -11.35 3.07 10.71
CA ILE A 68 -10.74 2.81 9.41
C ILE A 68 -11.71 2.07 8.48
N LYS A 69 -11.91 2.62 7.27
CA LYS A 69 -12.64 1.97 6.20
C LYS A 69 -11.69 1.01 5.48
N LYS A 70 -12.04 -0.27 5.50
CA LYS A 70 -11.33 -1.32 4.75
C LYS A 70 -11.88 -1.35 3.32
N ALA A 71 -10.98 -1.48 2.34
CA ALA A 71 -11.33 -1.75 0.94
C ALA A 71 -11.91 -3.16 0.78
#